data_AF-A0A850BS93-F1
#
_entry.id   AF-A0A850BS93-F1
#
_cell.length_a   1.000
_cell.length_b   1.000
_cell.length_c   1.000
_cell.angle_alpha   90.00
_cell.angle_beta   90.00
_cell.angle_gamma   90.00
#
_symmetry.space_group_name_H-M   'P 1'
#
loop_
_entity.id
_entity.type
_entity.pdbx_description
1 polymer ?
#
loop_
_entity_poly.entity_id
_entity_poly.type
_entity_poly.pdbx_seq_one_letter_code
_entity_poly.pdbx_strand_id
1 'polypeptide(L)'
;MEPPFDLWHLAFVNLIQRRAPPNFEVQSEVRLTIEPQRADILLLRRIGVERQDHKALVLRRLWPRVGRVAVLEYKSPIDSAFRPGDLLRLVGYGVLYHTAHLDELPERADLTLVLVVASVTPTLLQEIERMGSTLTSLDGGYATIDGLMYTTHVVVIDEVTEAERDEYLRLFSHKPALPGKATLWLRQWMKETKMKQPDMEEVPGFKELFAKSIAKAIQEMPLEERLEGLAPEQVLGAYAPEQRLAGLAPEQVLGAFEKRLAGLAPEQVVLALPLELLRALPEEYLRSLPAEIQEQVRKRLQEAAH
;
A
#
# COMPACT_ATOMS: atom_id res chain seq x y z
N MET A 1 9.31 38.34 -24.11
CA MET A 1 9.72 36.97 -23.71
C MET A 1 11.22 37.00 -23.62
N GLU A 2 11.77 36.91 -22.42
CA GLU A 2 13.20 36.62 -22.26
C GLU A 2 13.47 35.22 -22.82
N PRO A 3 14.60 35.01 -23.52
CA PRO A 3 14.98 33.68 -23.95
C PRO A 3 15.18 32.80 -22.71
N PRO A 4 14.85 31.50 -22.78
CA PRO A 4 14.96 30.59 -21.64
C PRO A 4 16.42 30.38 -21.16
N PHE A 5 17.42 30.74 -21.98
CA PHE A 5 18.85 30.56 -21.68
C PHE A 5 19.70 31.68 -22.26
N ASP A 6 20.90 31.86 -21.70
CA ASP A 6 21.92 32.76 -22.22
C ASP A 6 22.91 32.07 -23.18
N LEU A 7 23.75 32.86 -23.86
CA LEU A 7 24.77 32.35 -24.78
C LEU A 7 25.82 31.47 -24.09
N TRP A 8 26.06 31.68 -22.80
CA TRP A 8 27.00 30.89 -22.02
C TRP A 8 26.50 29.47 -21.82
N HIS A 9 25.20 29.29 -21.56
CA HIS A 9 24.56 27.99 -21.48
C HIS A 9 24.76 27.18 -22.76
N LEU A 10 24.46 27.79 -23.92
CA LEU A 10 24.60 27.13 -25.23
C LEU A 10 26.05 26.75 -25.54
N ALA A 11 27.00 27.67 -25.27
CA ALA A 11 28.42 27.41 -25.48
C ALA A 11 28.93 26.25 -24.60
N PHE A 12 28.47 26.18 -23.34
CA PHE A 12 28.88 25.13 -22.42
C PHE A 12 28.29 23.76 -22.79
N VAL A 13 27.00 23.69 -23.14
CA VAL A 13 26.39 22.43 -23.63
C VAL A 13 27.15 21.91 -24.85
N ASN A 14 27.48 22.78 -25.81
CA ASN A 14 28.25 22.41 -26.99
C ASN A 14 29.65 21.85 -26.64
N LEU A 15 30.34 22.50 -25.70
CA LEU A 15 31.65 22.05 -25.24
C LEU A 15 31.58 20.62 -24.68
N ILE A 16 30.61 20.35 -23.78
CA ILE A 16 30.46 19.03 -23.16
C ILE A 16 30.10 17.98 -24.21
N GLN A 17 29.13 18.24 -25.08
CA GLN A 17 28.73 17.32 -26.15
C GLN A 17 29.90 16.90 -27.06
N ARG A 18 30.84 17.81 -27.33
CA ARG A 18 31.99 17.53 -28.23
C ARG A 18 33.17 16.87 -27.53
N ARG A 19 33.26 16.96 -26.21
CA ARG A 19 34.46 16.57 -25.46
C ARG A 19 34.20 15.49 -24.42
N ALA A 20 32.94 15.11 -24.19
CA ALA A 20 32.59 14.03 -23.28
C ALA A 20 33.26 12.72 -23.72
N PRO A 21 33.65 11.85 -22.77
CA PRO A 21 34.14 10.52 -23.08
C PRO A 21 33.08 9.72 -23.88
N PRO A 22 33.51 8.80 -24.76
CA PRO A 22 32.61 8.11 -25.69
C PRO A 22 31.61 7.16 -24.99
N ASN A 23 31.79 6.86 -23.71
CA ASN A 23 30.89 6.03 -22.91
C ASN A 23 29.79 6.83 -22.19
N PHE A 24 29.61 8.12 -22.52
CA PHE A 24 28.54 8.96 -22.01
C PHE A 24 27.67 9.50 -23.13
N GLU A 25 26.35 9.42 -22.95
CA GLU A 25 25.38 10.14 -23.77
C GLU A 25 25.08 11.49 -23.12
N VAL A 26 25.20 12.58 -23.88
CA VAL A 26 24.98 13.95 -23.38
C VAL A 26 23.64 14.46 -23.87
N GLN A 27 22.68 14.59 -22.96
CA GLN A 27 21.38 15.20 -23.20
C GLN A 27 21.29 16.54 -22.47
N SER A 28 20.74 17.57 -23.13
CA SER A 28 20.49 18.90 -22.54
C SER A 28 19.00 19.18 -22.47
N GLU A 29 18.60 20.02 -21.51
CA GLU A 29 17.20 20.46 -21.35
C GLU A 29 16.20 19.30 -21.15
N VAL A 30 16.63 18.25 -20.45
CA VAL A 30 15.79 17.08 -20.17
C VAL A 30 14.66 17.46 -19.21
N ARG A 31 13.42 17.29 -19.67
CA ARG A 31 12.23 17.47 -18.85
C ARG A 31 12.13 16.32 -17.84
N LEU A 32 12.32 16.63 -16.55
CA LEU A 32 12.30 15.63 -15.48
C LEU A 32 10.89 15.21 -15.05
N THR A 33 9.87 16.03 -15.31
CA THR A 33 8.46 15.69 -15.04
C THR A 33 7.53 16.21 -16.14
N ILE A 34 6.51 15.42 -16.47
CA ILE A 34 5.47 15.83 -17.44
C ILE A 34 4.55 16.87 -16.82
N GLU A 35 4.10 16.66 -15.59
CA GLU A 35 3.27 17.64 -14.86
C GLU A 35 4.08 18.36 -13.77
N PRO A 36 3.66 19.58 -13.37
CA PRO A 36 4.18 20.20 -12.15
C PRO A 36 3.95 19.27 -10.97
N GLN A 37 4.99 19.10 -10.14
CA GLN A 37 4.86 18.32 -8.92
C GLN A 37 3.85 18.97 -7.99
N ARG A 38 3.02 18.14 -7.33
CA ARG A 38 2.00 18.54 -6.38
C ARG A 38 2.23 17.77 -5.09
N ALA A 39 2.36 18.47 -3.98
CA ALA A 39 2.29 17.86 -2.66
C ALA A 39 0.82 17.63 -2.28
N ASP A 40 0.56 16.61 -1.46
CA ASP A 40 -0.81 16.33 -1.01
C ASP A 40 -1.36 17.47 -0.14
N ILE A 41 -0.56 17.96 0.82
CA ILE A 41 -0.98 19.02 1.75
C ILE A 41 0.19 19.98 2.03
N LEU A 42 -0.10 21.27 1.97
CA LEU A 42 0.77 22.34 2.48
C LEU A 42 0.16 22.92 3.76
N LEU A 43 0.88 22.81 4.88
CA LEU A 43 0.48 23.36 6.16
C LEU A 43 1.22 24.68 6.41
N LEU A 44 0.47 25.78 6.52
CA LEU A 44 1.02 27.12 6.72
C LEU A 44 0.64 27.63 8.12
N ARG A 45 1.65 27.98 8.92
CA ARG A 45 1.43 28.65 10.20
C ARG A 45 1.11 30.11 9.96
N ARG A 46 0.04 30.60 10.59
CA ARG A 46 -0.35 32.02 10.49
C ARG A 46 0.63 32.89 11.28
N ILE A 47 1.27 33.84 10.60
CA ILE A 47 2.21 34.78 11.20
C ILE A 47 1.45 35.76 12.12
N GLY A 48 2.04 36.08 13.27
CA GLY A 48 1.45 37.01 14.25
C GLY A 48 0.30 36.43 15.09
N VAL A 49 -0.01 35.14 14.94
CA VAL A 49 -1.03 34.45 15.74
C VAL A 49 -0.35 33.52 16.75
N GLU A 50 -0.79 33.59 18.01
CA GLU A 50 -0.31 32.69 19.07
C GLU A 50 -0.57 31.21 18.71
N ARG A 51 0.37 30.31 19.04
CA ARG A 51 0.22 28.88 18.78
C ARG A 51 -0.89 28.29 19.65
N GLN A 52 -1.84 27.61 19.00
CA GLN A 52 -2.95 26.92 19.68
C GLN A 52 -2.92 25.41 19.40
N ASP A 53 -1.72 24.84 19.28
CA ASP A 53 -1.50 23.44 18.89
C ASP A 53 -2.26 22.45 19.81
N HIS A 54 -2.45 22.80 21.09
CA HIS A 54 -3.22 22.04 22.08
C HIS A 54 -4.72 21.87 21.73
N LYS A 55 -5.25 22.66 20.80
CA LYS A 55 -6.65 22.55 20.33
C LYS A 55 -6.83 21.56 19.19
N ALA A 56 -5.74 20.98 18.68
CA ALA A 56 -5.81 19.99 17.61
C ALA A 56 -6.65 18.77 18.03
N LEU A 57 -7.50 18.30 17.12
CA LEU A 57 -8.36 17.13 17.37
C LEU A 57 -7.74 15.83 16.87
N VAL A 58 -6.96 15.91 15.78
CA VAL A 58 -6.21 14.80 15.17
C VAL A 58 -4.73 15.15 15.08
N LEU A 59 -3.87 14.14 15.04
CA LEU A 59 -2.42 14.30 14.93
C LEU A 59 -1.85 15.19 16.05
N ARG A 60 -2.34 15.04 17.28
CA ARG A 60 -2.19 16.04 18.35
C ARG A 60 -0.73 16.31 18.67
N ARG A 61 0.13 15.29 18.58
CA ARG A 61 1.58 15.45 18.84
C ARG A 61 2.37 15.96 17.62
N LEU A 62 1.79 16.05 16.41
CA LEU A 62 2.47 16.59 15.23
C LEU A 62 2.55 18.13 15.28
N TRP A 63 1.44 18.80 15.62
CA TRP A 63 1.31 20.26 15.53
C TRP A 63 2.37 21.07 16.29
N PRO A 64 2.84 20.63 17.47
CA PRO A 64 3.96 21.28 18.15
C PRO A 64 5.29 21.21 17.38
N ARG A 65 5.46 20.21 16.51
CA ARG A 65 6.73 19.85 15.87
C ARG A 65 6.91 20.42 14.46
N VAL A 66 5.81 20.76 13.78
CA VAL A 66 5.87 21.42 12.46
C VAL A 66 6.31 22.87 12.59
N GLY A 67 7.22 23.28 11.70
CA GLY A 67 7.79 24.63 11.59
C GLY A 67 6.78 25.70 11.17
N ARG A 68 7.26 26.70 10.41
CA ARG A 68 6.39 27.73 9.80
C ARG A 68 5.58 27.13 8.66
N VAL A 69 6.21 26.25 7.89
CA VAL A 69 5.60 25.53 6.77
C VAL A 69 5.89 24.05 6.91
N ALA A 70 4.90 23.21 6.59
CA ALA A 70 5.13 21.80 6.38
C ALA A 70 4.59 21.31 5.05
N VAL A 71 5.41 20.55 4.31
CA VAL A 71 5.00 19.81 3.13
C VAL A 71 4.67 18.39 3.59
N LEU A 72 3.43 17.98 3.39
CA LEU A 72 2.92 16.69 3.86
C LEU A 72 2.51 15.82 2.68
N GLU A 73 2.99 14.58 2.70
CA GLU A 73 2.62 13.51 1.78
C GLU A 73 1.91 12.39 2.56
N TYR A 74 0.78 11.91 2.06
CA TYR A 74 0.00 10.83 2.65
C TYR A 74 -0.02 9.59 1.76
N LYS A 75 0.29 8.44 2.34
CA LYS A 75 0.13 7.13 1.69
C LYS A 75 -0.97 6.34 2.39
N SER A 76 -1.92 5.88 1.57
CA SER A 76 -3.08 5.12 2.04
C SER A 76 -2.70 3.79 2.69
N PRO A 77 -3.60 3.17 3.48
CA PRO A 77 -3.40 1.83 4.05
C PRO A 77 -3.56 0.70 3.02
N ILE A 78 -3.58 1.01 1.72
CA ILE A 78 -3.66 -0.01 0.67
C ILE A 78 -2.25 -0.57 0.47
N ASP A 79 -2.14 -1.89 0.35
CA ASP A 79 -0.88 -2.55 0.01
C ASP A 79 -0.29 -1.89 -1.25
N SER A 80 1.02 -1.62 -1.23
CA SER A 80 1.76 -0.89 -2.28
C SER A 80 1.51 0.62 -2.41
N ALA A 81 0.83 1.26 -1.44
CA ALA A 81 0.64 2.70 -1.44
C ALA A 81 1.96 3.48 -1.34
N PHE A 82 2.88 3.06 -0.47
CA PHE A 82 4.25 3.59 -0.43
C PHE A 82 5.13 2.81 -1.42
N ARG A 83 5.78 3.55 -2.33
CA ARG A 83 6.58 3.01 -3.45
C ARG A 83 8.02 3.52 -3.40
N PRO A 84 8.96 2.78 -4.01
CA PRO A 84 10.30 3.31 -4.24
C PRO A 84 10.26 4.67 -4.96
N GLY A 85 11.04 5.61 -4.46
CA GLY A 85 11.14 7.00 -4.84
C GLY A 85 10.20 7.94 -4.07
N ASP A 86 9.25 7.46 -3.27
CA ASP A 86 8.27 8.33 -2.60
C ASP A 86 8.94 9.25 -1.57
N LEU A 87 9.88 8.76 -0.77
CA LEU A 87 10.58 9.60 0.20
C LEU A 87 11.48 10.64 -0.50
N LEU A 88 12.15 10.24 -1.59
CA LEU A 88 12.93 11.16 -2.42
C LEU A 88 12.06 12.23 -3.07
N ARG A 89 10.84 11.90 -3.50
CA ARG A 89 9.88 12.87 -4.04
C ARG A 89 9.46 13.87 -2.97
N LEU A 90 9.15 13.43 -1.75
CA LEU A 90 8.83 14.33 -0.64
C LEU A 90 10.00 15.31 -0.35
N VAL A 91 11.25 14.82 -0.35
CA VAL A 91 12.43 15.69 -0.24
C VAL A 91 12.50 16.67 -1.41
N GLY A 92 12.25 16.21 -2.63
CA GLY A 92 12.18 17.03 -3.84
C GLY A 92 11.13 18.14 -3.73
N TYR A 93 9.94 17.85 -3.22
CA TYR A 93 8.90 18.86 -2.95
C TYR A 93 9.39 19.92 -1.97
N GLY A 94 10.07 19.48 -0.90
CA GLY A 94 10.71 20.38 0.07
C GLY A 94 11.72 21.32 -0.57
N VAL A 95 12.63 20.78 -1.40
CA VAL A 95 13.63 21.58 -2.11
C VAL A 95 12.97 22.59 -3.05
N LEU A 96 12.05 22.14 -3.91
CA LEU A 96 11.37 23.03 -4.86
C LEU A 96 10.60 24.14 -4.12
N TYR A 97 9.85 23.78 -3.08
CA TYR A 97 9.11 24.77 -2.29
C TYR A 97 10.05 25.77 -1.62
N HIS A 98 11.12 25.29 -0.97
CA HIS A 98 12.07 26.17 -0.29
C HIS A 98 12.76 27.13 -1.27
N THR A 99 13.20 26.65 -2.43
CA THR A 99 13.86 27.50 -3.44
C THR A 99 12.97 28.64 -3.94
N ALA A 100 11.66 28.43 -4.00
CA ALA A 100 10.70 29.45 -4.39
C ALA A 100 10.37 30.45 -3.27
N HIS A 101 10.74 30.17 -2.01
CA HIS A 101 10.36 30.95 -0.82
C HIS A 101 11.57 31.21 0.12
N LEU A 102 12.78 31.33 -0.44
CA LEU A 102 14.02 31.50 0.35
C LEU A 102 13.96 32.69 1.32
N ASP A 103 13.39 33.80 0.88
CA ASP A 103 13.30 35.02 1.72
C ASP A 103 12.30 34.86 2.87
N GLU A 104 11.28 34.00 2.71
CA GLU A 104 10.24 33.76 3.70
C GLU A 104 10.62 32.66 4.71
N LEU A 105 11.56 31.79 4.34
CA LEU A 105 12.04 30.63 5.09
C LEU A 105 13.56 30.68 5.32
N PRO A 106 14.06 31.68 6.07
CA PRO A 106 15.50 31.87 6.25
C PRO A 106 16.16 30.76 7.07
N GLU A 107 15.40 30.07 7.93
CA GLU A 107 15.93 29.00 8.77
C GLU A 107 15.53 27.62 8.25
N ARG A 108 16.45 26.67 8.31
CA ARG A 108 16.21 25.28 7.90
C ARG A 108 15.05 24.62 8.66
N ALA A 109 14.82 25.04 9.91
CA ALA A 109 13.73 24.56 10.74
C ALA A 109 12.36 25.17 10.40
N ASP A 110 12.32 26.23 9.59
CA ASP A 110 11.06 26.85 9.16
C ASP A 110 10.27 25.93 8.21
N LEU A 111 10.96 25.08 7.44
CA LEU A 111 10.36 24.07 6.58
C LEU A 111 10.49 22.66 7.18
N THR A 112 9.36 22.00 7.36
CA THR A 112 9.27 20.62 7.83
C THR A 112 8.70 19.71 6.74
N LEU A 113 9.20 18.48 6.63
CA LEU A 113 8.59 17.45 5.79
C LEU A 113 7.83 16.47 6.67
N VAL A 114 6.63 16.06 6.22
CA VAL A 114 5.80 15.11 6.96
C VAL A 114 5.38 13.98 6.02
N LEU A 115 5.84 12.77 6.32
CA LEU A 115 5.36 11.57 5.67
C LEU A 115 4.31 10.90 6.57
N VAL A 116 3.08 10.79 6.08
CA VAL A 116 2.01 10.07 6.77
C VAL A 116 1.80 8.73 6.08
N VAL A 117 1.98 7.64 6.82
CA VAL A 117 1.82 6.26 6.35
C VAL A 117 0.93 5.50 7.32
N ALA A 118 0.24 4.48 6.83
CA ALA A 118 -0.53 3.60 7.72
C ALA A 118 0.40 2.78 8.63
N SER A 119 1.50 2.24 8.08
CA SER A 119 2.48 1.39 8.77
C SER A 119 3.90 1.64 8.25
N VAL A 120 4.91 1.26 9.03
CA VAL A 120 6.31 1.23 8.56
C VAL A 120 6.54 -0.04 7.76
N THR A 121 6.84 0.12 6.46
CA THR A 121 7.04 -1.01 5.55
C THR A 121 8.53 -1.30 5.32
N PRO A 122 8.90 -2.53 4.89
CA PRO A 122 10.28 -2.83 4.48
C PRO A 122 10.78 -1.90 3.38
N THR A 123 9.91 -1.50 2.45
CA THR A 123 10.24 -0.54 1.38
C THR A 123 10.65 0.81 1.96
N LEU A 124 9.89 1.35 2.91
CA LEU A 124 10.23 2.61 3.58
C LEU A 124 11.58 2.52 4.30
N LEU A 125 11.82 1.44 5.05
CA LEU A 125 13.09 1.24 5.76
C LEU A 125 14.28 1.15 4.80
N GLN A 126 14.13 0.44 3.68
CA GLN A 126 15.16 0.36 2.64
C GLN A 126 15.44 1.72 1.99
N GLU A 127 14.42 2.55 1.78
CA GLU A 127 14.64 3.92 1.27
C GLU A 127 15.42 4.78 2.25
N ILE A 128 15.05 4.75 3.53
CA ILE A 128 15.72 5.48 4.60
C ILE A 128 17.19 5.06 4.68
N GLU A 129 17.47 3.75 4.64
CA GLU A 129 18.83 3.22 4.65
C GLU A 129 19.63 3.63 3.41
N ARG A 130 19.03 3.54 2.21
CA ARG A 130 19.68 3.98 0.95
C ARG A 130 20.04 5.46 0.96
N MET A 131 19.28 6.27 1.69
CA MET A 131 19.55 7.70 1.88
C MET A 131 20.56 7.97 3.00
N GLY A 132 21.18 6.93 3.58
CA GLY A 132 22.14 7.07 4.69
C GLY A 132 21.52 7.66 5.95
N SER A 133 20.20 7.49 6.11
CA SER A 133 19.40 8.09 7.18
C SER A 133 18.91 7.03 8.16
N THR A 134 18.38 7.44 9.30
CA THR A 134 17.82 6.55 10.32
C THR A 134 16.44 6.99 10.77
N LEU A 135 15.57 6.03 11.09
CA LEU A 135 14.25 6.30 11.66
C LEU A 135 14.33 6.23 13.19
N THR A 136 14.05 7.34 13.86
CA THR A 136 14.10 7.45 15.33
C THR A 136 12.69 7.63 15.89
N SER A 137 12.25 6.73 16.77
CA SER A 137 10.94 6.81 17.42
C SER A 137 10.84 8.03 18.34
N LEU A 138 9.68 8.70 18.30
CA LEU A 138 9.23 9.73 19.23
C LEU A 138 8.04 9.28 20.09
N ASP A 139 7.77 7.97 20.10
CA ASP A 139 6.65 7.28 20.73
C ASP A 139 5.25 7.66 20.19
N GLY A 140 4.32 6.71 20.31
CA GLY A 140 2.90 6.90 19.97
C GLY A 140 2.65 7.10 18.48
N GLY A 141 3.39 6.41 17.61
CA GLY A 141 3.25 6.48 16.16
C GLY A 141 3.91 7.69 15.49
N TYR A 142 4.78 8.39 16.20
CA TYR A 142 5.58 9.48 15.65
C TYR A 142 7.05 9.08 15.58
N ALA A 143 7.73 9.46 14.51
CA ALA A 143 9.17 9.27 14.36
C ALA A 143 9.82 10.45 13.62
N THR A 144 11.13 10.55 13.68
CA THR A 144 11.96 11.43 12.84
C THR A 144 12.80 10.60 11.89
N ILE A 145 13.05 11.12 10.69
CA ILE A 145 14.13 10.63 9.83
C ILE A 145 15.33 11.54 10.03
N ASP A 146 16.36 11.01 10.68
CA ASP A 146 17.61 11.72 10.94
C ASP A 146 18.57 11.50 9.78
N GLY A 147 19.26 12.56 9.35
CA GLY A 147 20.19 12.53 8.22
C GLY A 147 19.70 13.24 6.94
N LEU A 148 18.44 13.69 6.91
CA LEU A 148 17.86 14.40 5.77
C LEU A 148 18.11 15.91 5.76
N MET A 149 17.86 16.51 4.58
CA MET A 149 18.06 17.96 4.39
C MET A 149 17.11 18.82 5.21
N TYR A 150 15.93 18.33 5.56
CA TYR A 150 14.94 19.07 6.33
C TYR A 150 14.50 18.21 7.50
N THR A 151 14.03 18.84 8.57
CA THR A 151 13.38 18.12 9.67
C THR A 151 12.23 17.32 9.07
N THR A 152 12.30 15.99 9.17
CA THR A 152 11.35 15.09 8.52
C THR A 152 10.70 14.21 9.56
N HIS A 153 9.39 14.33 9.69
CA HIS A 153 8.58 13.50 10.59
C HIS A 153 7.88 12.40 9.83
N VAL A 154 7.82 11.22 10.44
CA VAL A 154 6.96 10.12 10.00
C VAL A 154 5.82 9.98 11.00
N VAL A 155 4.61 9.88 10.47
CA VAL A 155 3.38 9.62 11.22
C VAL A 155 2.88 8.24 10.80
N VAL A 156 2.83 7.30 11.75
CA VAL A 156 2.38 5.93 11.56
C VAL A 156 0.97 5.80 12.10
N ILE A 157 -0.04 5.91 11.21
CA ILE A 157 -1.44 6.05 11.60
C ILE A 157 -1.91 4.87 12.47
N ASP A 158 -1.49 3.64 12.19
CA ASP A 158 -1.86 2.45 12.97
C ASP A 158 -1.47 2.56 14.45
N GLU A 159 -0.37 3.25 14.75
CA GLU A 159 0.10 3.48 16.12
C GLU A 159 -0.52 4.74 16.71
N VAL A 160 -0.64 5.82 15.92
CA VAL A 160 -1.23 7.09 16.38
C VAL A 160 -2.69 6.90 16.79
N THR A 161 -3.48 6.13 16.03
CA THR A 161 -4.89 5.90 16.36
C THR A 161 -5.06 5.23 17.72
N GLU A 162 -4.17 4.30 18.08
CA GLU A 162 -4.20 3.61 19.37
C GLU A 162 -3.69 4.55 20.49
N ALA A 163 -2.57 5.24 20.25
CA ALA A 163 -1.95 6.13 21.22
C ALA A 163 -2.83 7.36 21.57
N GLU A 164 -3.50 7.94 20.58
CA GLU A 164 -4.36 9.12 20.74
C GLU A 164 -5.85 8.78 20.94
N ARG A 165 -6.20 7.48 20.84
CA ARG A 165 -7.58 6.96 20.82
C ARG A 165 -8.45 7.71 19.81
N ASP A 166 -7.90 7.89 18.61
CA ASP A 166 -8.51 8.74 17.59
C ASP A 166 -9.32 7.93 16.58
N GLU A 167 -10.65 8.05 16.69
CA GLU A 167 -11.60 7.36 15.81
C GLU A 167 -11.54 7.82 14.35
N TYR A 168 -11.14 9.08 14.09
CA TYR A 168 -11.08 9.64 12.75
C TYR A 168 -9.85 9.13 12.01
N LEU A 169 -8.68 9.18 12.66
CA LEU A 169 -7.45 8.61 12.11
C LEU A 169 -7.56 7.10 11.90
N ARG A 170 -8.34 6.41 12.73
CA ARG A 170 -8.61 4.97 12.54
C ARG A 170 -9.19 4.63 11.17
N LEU A 171 -9.97 5.55 10.57
CA LEU A 171 -10.52 5.35 9.23
C LEU A 171 -9.41 5.24 8.16
N PHE A 172 -8.24 5.82 8.41
CA PHE A 172 -7.09 5.84 7.49
C PHE A 172 -5.99 4.83 7.90
N SER A 173 -6.29 3.96 8.86
CA SER A 173 -5.41 2.88 9.35
C SER A 173 -5.80 1.53 8.75
N HIS A 174 -4.99 0.49 8.96
CA HIS A 174 -5.38 -0.90 8.68
C HIS A 174 -6.42 -1.44 9.67
N LYS A 175 -6.65 -0.74 10.79
CA LYS A 175 -7.56 -1.19 11.82
C LYS A 175 -9.02 -1.16 11.34
N PRO A 176 -9.87 -2.08 11.83
CA PRO A 176 -11.31 -1.99 11.64
C PRO A 176 -11.84 -0.67 12.20
N ALA A 177 -12.72 0.00 11.45
CA ALA A 177 -13.40 1.19 11.93
C ALA A 177 -14.28 0.86 13.14
N LEU A 178 -14.37 1.78 14.10
CA LEU A 178 -15.26 1.65 15.24
C LEU A 178 -16.58 2.40 14.95
N PRO A 179 -17.74 1.82 15.28
CA PRO A 179 -19.01 2.53 15.18
C PRO A 179 -18.98 3.81 16.03
N GLY A 180 -19.20 4.97 15.41
CA GLY A 180 -19.12 6.24 16.14
C GLY A 180 -19.25 7.47 15.26
N LYS A 181 -18.77 8.60 15.79
CA LYS A 181 -18.83 9.90 15.09
C LYS A 181 -18.00 9.89 13.82
N ALA A 182 -16.85 9.21 13.82
CA ALA A 182 -15.99 9.10 12.66
C ALA A 182 -16.66 8.36 11.49
N THR A 183 -17.29 7.19 11.75
CA THR A 183 -18.01 6.45 10.69
C THR A 183 -19.23 7.20 10.17
N LEU A 184 -19.93 7.94 11.03
CA LEU A 184 -21.05 8.80 10.62
C LEU A 184 -20.56 9.96 9.73
N TRP A 185 -19.47 10.61 10.12
CA TRP A 185 -18.81 11.62 9.32
C TRP A 185 -18.40 11.07 7.94
N LEU A 186 -17.75 9.90 7.90
CA LEU A 186 -17.33 9.28 6.64
C LEU A 186 -18.53 8.96 5.73
N ARG A 187 -19.59 8.40 6.29
CA ARG A 187 -20.83 8.11 5.54
C ARG A 187 -21.47 9.38 4.98
N GLN A 188 -21.52 10.45 5.76
CA GLN A 188 -22.04 11.73 5.31
C GLN A 188 -21.18 12.32 4.20
N TRP A 189 -19.86 12.36 4.39
CA TRP A 189 -18.91 12.84 3.40
C TRP A 189 -19.03 12.06 2.09
N MET A 190 -19.08 10.72 2.12
CA MET A 190 -19.24 9.93 0.90
C MET A 190 -20.56 10.19 0.18
N LYS A 191 -21.66 10.37 0.92
CA LYS A 191 -22.96 10.72 0.32
C LYS A 191 -22.88 12.07 -0.40
N GLU A 192 -22.29 13.07 0.25
CA GLU A 192 -22.12 14.41 -0.32
C GLU A 192 -21.16 14.42 -1.52
N THR A 193 -20.06 13.67 -1.45
CA THR A 193 -19.08 13.54 -2.54
C THR A 193 -19.68 12.83 -3.74
N LYS A 194 -20.39 11.71 -3.55
CA LYS A 194 -21.07 10.98 -4.64
C LYS A 194 -22.11 11.84 -5.36
N MET A 195 -22.78 12.75 -4.65
CA MET A 195 -23.70 13.72 -5.27
C MET A 195 -22.97 14.74 -6.17
N LYS A 196 -21.73 15.09 -5.85
CA LYS A 196 -20.92 16.07 -6.62
C LYS A 196 -20.06 15.41 -7.70
N GLN A 197 -19.68 14.15 -7.50
CA GLN A 197 -18.81 13.36 -8.36
C GLN A 197 -19.45 11.97 -8.55
N PRO A 198 -20.26 11.79 -9.62
CA PRO A 198 -20.97 10.53 -9.83
C PRO A 198 -20.04 9.34 -10.04
N ASP A 199 -18.83 9.56 -10.59
CA ASP A 199 -17.85 8.51 -10.88
C ASP A 199 -16.95 8.16 -9.69
N MET A 200 -17.33 8.58 -8.47
CA MET A 200 -16.56 8.32 -7.23
C MET A 200 -16.30 6.83 -6.98
N GLU A 201 -17.17 5.93 -7.48
CA GLU A 201 -17.04 4.48 -7.29
C GLU A 201 -15.86 3.87 -8.06
N GLU A 202 -15.36 4.57 -9.08
CA GLU A 202 -14.21 4.16 -9.89
C GLU A 202 -12.88 4.58 -9.26
N VAL A 203 -12.91 5.46 -8.24
CA VAL A 203 -11.70 5.96 -7.59
C VAL A 203 -11.03 4.84 -6.79
N PRO A 204 -9.71 4.60 -6.99
CA PRO A 204 -8.97 3.64 -6.18
C PRO A 204 -9.11 3.92 -4.67
N GLY A 205 -9.39 2.87 -3.88
CA GLY A 205 -9.64 3.01 -2.44
C GLY A 205 -11.11 3.23 -2.04
N PHE A 206 -12.02 3.38 -3.01
CA PHE A 206 -13.45 3.57 -2.73
C PHE A 206 -14.05 2.40 -1.94
N LYS A 207 -13.79 1.16 -2.34
CA LYS A 207 -14.37 -0.03 -1.71
C LYS A 207 -13.96 -0.15 -0.23
N GLU A 208 -12.72 0.17 0.07
CA GLU A 208 -12.12 0.12 1.39
C GLU A 208 -12.72 1.20 2.31
N LEU A 209 -12.83 2.44 1.83
CA LEU A 209 -13.52 3.51 2.57
C LEU A 209 -15.01 3.22 2.72
N PHE A 210 -15.66 2.67 1.69
CA PHE A 210 -17.05 2.27 1.74
C PHE A 210 -17.28 1.25 2.86
N ALA A 211 -16.50 0.16 2.88
CA ALA A 211 -16.55 -0.85 3.91
C ALA A 211 -16.39 -0.26 5.33
N LYS A 212 -15.44 0.68 5.51
CA LYS A 212 -15.26 1.38 6.79
C LYS A 212 -16.47 2.23 7.19
N SER A 213 -17.19 2.82 6.24
CA SER A 213 -18.37 3.65 6.54
C SER A 213 -19.58 2.84 7.03
N ILE A 214 -19.70 1.60 6.55
CA ILE A 214 -20.78 0.68 6.93
C ILE A 214 -20.31 -0.34 7.97
N ALA A 215 -19.16 -0.13 8.60
CA ALA A 215 -18.56 -1.06 9.55
C ALA A 215 -19.53 -1.49 10.66
N LYS A 216 -20.35 -0.57 11.16
CA LYS A 216 -21.42 -0.89 12.12
C LYS A 216 -22.46 -1.85 11.53
N ALA A 217 -22.97 -1.56 10.35
CA ALA A 217 -23.95 -2.39 9.67
C ALA A 217 -23.37 -3.78 9.34
N ILE A 218 -22.11 -3.84 8.90
CA ILE A 218 -21.41 -5.11 8.68
C ILE A 218 -21.33 -5.88 10.00
N GLN A 219 -20.88 -5.27 11.11
CA GLN A 219 -20.71 -5.96 12.39
C GLN A 219 -22.03 -6.46 13.00
N GLU A 220 -23.13 -5.74 12.80
CA GLU A 220 -24.46 -6.09 13.33
C GLU A 220 -25.22 -7.08 12.43
N MET A 221 -24.83 -7.21 11.16
CA MET A 221 -25.48 -8.14 10.22
C MET A 221 -25.19 -9.60 10.59
N PRO A 222 -26.19 -10.49 10.66
CA PRO A 222 -26.00 -11.93 10.83
C PRO A 222 -25.07 -12.51 9.76
N LEU A 223 -24.35 -13.58 10.09
CA LEU A 223 -23.39 -14.18 9.15
C LEU A 223 -24.09 -14.72 7.89
N GLU A 224 -25.30 -15.25 8.06
CA GLU A 224 -26.14 -15.76 6.99
C GLU A 224 -26.48 -14.66 5.97
N GLU A 225 -26.85 -13.47 6.44
CA GLU A 225 -27.12 -12.30 5.59
C GLU A 225 -25.85 -11.78 4.90
N ARG A 226 -24.68 -11.82 5.59
CA ARG A 226 -23.41 -11.40 4.98
C ARG A 226 -22.96 -12.30 3.83
N LEU A 227 -23.30 -13.59 3.92
CA LEU A 227 -22.92 -14.61 2.95
C LEU A 227 -24.00 -14.85 1.90
N GLU A 228 -25.17 -14.21 2.03
CA GLU A 228 -26.27 -14.35 1.09
C GLU A 228 -25.82 -14.00 -0.34
N GLY A 229 -26.08 -14.89 -1.28
CA GLY A 229 -25.69 -14.73 -2.69
C GLY A 229 -24.24 -15.12 -3.01
N LEU A 230 -23.43 -15.52 -2.02
CA LEU A 230 -22.11 -16.11 -2.26
C LEU A 230 -22.19 -17.63 -2.38
N ALA A 231 -21.58 -18.19 -3.42
CA ALA A 231 -21.38 -19.63 -3.52
C ALA A 231 -20.31 -20.10 -2.51
N PRO A 232 -20.40 -21.31 -1.94
CA PRO A 232 -19.40 -21.85 -1.01
C PRO A 232 -17.96 -21.76 -1.54
N GLU A 233 -17.76 -21.94 -2.84
CA GLU A 233 -16.45 -21.86 -3.50
C GLU A 233 -15.87 -20.45 -3.45
N GLN A 234 -16.71 -19.41 -3.55
CA GLN A 234 -16.28 -18.01 -3.46
C GLN A 234 -15.84 -17.66 -2.04
N VAL A 235 -16.56 -18.18 -1.04
CA VAL A 235 -16.21 -18.01 0.38
C VAL A 235 -14.91 -18.73 0.71
N LEU A 236 -14.78 -20.01 0.32
CA LEU A 236 -13.58 -20.80 0.57
C LEU A 236 -12.38 -20.28 -0.23
N GLY A 237 -12.61 -19.70 -1.41
CA GLY A 237 -11.58 -19.10 -2.27
C GLY A 237 -10.76 -18.00 -1.58
N ALA A 238 -11.34 -17.29 -0.60
CA ALA A 238 -10.66 -16.26 0.17
C ALA A 238 -9.64 -16.79 1.19
N TYR A 239 -9.66 -18.09 1.48
CA TYR A 239 -8.79 -18.74 2.46
C TYR A 239 -7.70 -19.56 1.77
N ALA A 240 -6.51 -19.61 2.37
CA ALA A 240 -5.46 -20.55 1.98
C ALA A 240 -5.92 -22.00 2.23
N PRO A 241 -5.45 -23.00 1.46
CA PRO A 241 -5.87 -24.40 1.61
C PRO A 241 -5.81 -24.93 3.05
N GLU A 242 -4.76 -24.55 3.78
CA GLU A 242 -4.55 -24.93 5.18
C GLU A 242 -5.63 -24.33 6.10
N GLN A 243 -6.05 -23.11 5.82
CA GLN A 243 -7.13 -22.43 6.57
C GLN A 243 -8.51 -23.02 6.27
N ARG A 244 -8.73 -23.55 5.05
CA ARG A 244 -10.00 -24.22 4.69
C ARG A 244 -10.19 -25.53 5.46
N LEU A 245 -9.09 -26.21 5.77
CA LEU A 245 -9.09 -27.46 6.54
C LEU A 245 -8.98 -27.23 8.05
N ALA A 246 -8.64 -26.02 8.48
CA ALA A 246 -8.51 -25.68 9.89
C ALA A 246 -9.85 -25.89 10.63
N GLY A 247 -9.80 -26.67 11.71
CA GLY A 247 -10.99 -27.00 12.50
C GLY A 247 -11.75 -28.25 12.05
N LEU A 248 -11.37 -28.88 10.93
CA LEU A 248 -11.84 -30.22 10.59
C LEU A 248 -10.99 -31.28 11.30
N ALA A 249 -11.65 -32.28 11.88
CA ALA A 249 -10.97 -33.46 12.41
C ALA A 249 -10.38 -34.28 11.25
N PRO A 250 -9.22 -34.94 11.42
CA PRO A 250 -8.60 -35.77 10.38
C PRO A 250 -9.58 -36.78 9.76
N GLU A 251 -10.46 -37.37 10.57
CA GLU A 251 -11.47 -38.34 10.15
C GLU A 251 -12.54 -37.72 9.24
N GLN A 252 -12.87 -36.44 9.41
CA GLN A 252 -13.82 -35.72 8.55
C GLN A 252 -13.22 -35.44 7.18
N VAL A 253 -11.93 -35.07 7.15
CA VAL A 253 -11.19 -34.86 5.91
C VAL A 253 -11.05 -36.20 5.17
N LEU A 254 -10.58 -37.23 5.85
CA LEU A 254 -10.45 -38.59 5.29
C LEU A 254 -11.80 -39.14 4.81
N GLY A 255 -12.87 -38.97 5.59
CA GLY A 255 -14.21 -39.41 5.21
C GLY A 255 -14.75 -38.70 3.96
N ALA A 256 -14.37 -37.44 3.71
CA ALA A 256 -14.69 -36.75 2.47
C ALA A 256 -13.93 -37.34 1.27
N PHE A 257 -12.65 -37.70 1.46
CA PHE A 257 -11.87 -38.42 0.45
C PHE A 257 -12.46 -39.81 0.18
N GLU A 258 -12.80 -40.58 1.21
CA GLU A 258 -13.42 -41.90 1.08
C GLU A 258 -14.74 -41.83 0.29
N LYS A 259 -15.61 -40.85 0.60
CA LYS A 259 -16.85 -40.62 -0.16
C LYS A 259 -16.58 -40.27 -1.63
N ARG A 260 -15.50 -39.53 -1.92
CA ARG A 260 -15.10 -39.20 -3.29
C ARG A 260 -14.57 -40.43 -4.05
N LEU A 261 -13.93 -41.36 -3.34
CA LEU A 261 -13.44 -42.62 -3.90
C LEU A 261 -14.50 -43.73 -3.95
N ALA A 262 -15.61 -43.56 -3.23
CA ALA A 262 -16.69 -44.54 -3.18
C ALA A 262 -17.30 -44.77 -4.59
N GLY A 263 -17.37 -46.04 -4.99
CA GLY A 263 -17.91 -46.44 -6.29
C GLY A 263 -16.89 -46.43 -7.45
N LEU A 264 -15.65 -45.99 -7.20
CA LEU A 264 -14.55 -46.18 -8.15
C LEU A 264 -14.02 -47.61 -8.08
N ALA A 265 -13.67 -48.17 -9.24
CA ALA A 265 -12.89 -49.40 -9.29
C ALA A 265 -11.47 -49.14 -8.72
N PRO A 266 -10.80 -50.14 -8.12
CA PRO A 266 -9.47 -49.99 -7.54
C PRO A 266 -8.46 -49.32 -8.47
N GLU A 267 -8.54 -49.60 -9.77
CA GLU A 267 -7.66 -49.07 -10.81
C GLU A 267 -7.93 -47.59 -11.11
N GLN A 268 -9.17 -47.12 -10.88
CA GLN A 268 -9.59 -45.73 -11.09
C GLN A 268 -9.17 -44.80 -9.94
N VAL A 269 -8.90 -45.35 -8.75
CA VAL A 269 -8.40 -44.58 -7.59
C VAL A 269 -7.06 -43.90 -7.90
N VAL A 270 -6.24 -44.50 -8.77
CA VAL A 270 -4.97 -43.93 -9.25
C VAL A 270 -5.19 -42.54 -9.85
N LEU A 271 -6.33 -42.30 -10.50
CA LEU A 271 -6.67 -41.00 -11.09
C LEU A 271 -7.03 -39.93 -10.06
N ALA A 272 -7.24 -40.28 -8.80
CA ALA A 272 -7.46 -39.32 -7.72
C ALA A 272 -6.16 -38.94 -6.98
N LEU A 273 -5.04 -39.60 -7.27
CA LEU A 273 -3.77 -39.31 -6.62
C LEU A 273 -3.19 -37.94 -7.05
N PRO A 274 -2.51 -37.22 -6.14
CA PRO A 274 -1.65 -36.09 -6.45
C PRO A 274 -0.55 -36.48 -7.46
N LEU A 275 -0.07 -35.49 -8.23
CA LEU A 275 0.94 -35.68 -9.27
C LEU A 275 2.25 -36.24 -8.72
N GLU A 276 2.62 -35.85 -7.50
CA GLU A 276 3.82 -36.29 -6.81
C GLU A 276 3.76 -37.80 -6.52
N LEU A 277 2.61 -38.28 -6.04
CA LEU A 277 2.39 -39.70 -5.77
C LEU A 277 2.25 -40.50 -7.08
N LEU A 278 1.60 -39.93 -8.09
CA LEU A 278 1.52 -40.54 -9.43
C LEU A 278 2.90 -40.77 -10.05
N ARG A 279 3.82 -39.79 -9.92
CA ARG A 279 5.20 -39.91 -10.42
C ARG A 279 6.03 -40.94 -9.63
N ALA A 280 5.67 -41.19 -8.38
CA ALA A 280 6.35 -42.17 -7.52
C ALA A 280 5.87 -43.61 -7.75
N LEU A 281 4.81 -43.82 -8.55
CA LEU A 281 4.32 -45.16 -8.85
C LEU A 281 5.29 -45.93 -9.76
N PRO A 282 5.55 -47.22 -9.51
CA PRO A 282 6.37 -48.05 -10.38
C PRO A 282 5.80 -48.14 -11.80
N GLU A 283 6.68 -48.09 -12.81
CA GLU A 283 6.25 -48.13 -14.21
C GLU A 283 5.57 -49.46 -14.57
N GLU A 284 5.99 -50.57 -13.94
CA GLU A 284 5.34 -51.88 -14.06
C GLU A 284 3.89 -51.86 -13.56
N TYR A 285 3.62 -51.15 -12.45
CA TYR A 285 2.27 -50.97 -11.94
C TYR A 285 1.41 -50.14 -12.90
N LEU A 286 1.95 -49.04 -13.43
CA LEU A 286 1.23 -48.22 -14.42
C LEU A 286 0.88 -49.02 -15.68
N ARG A 287 1.78 -49.88 -16.17
CA ARG A 287 1.53 -50.77 -17.33
C ARG A 287 0.51 -51.88 -17.05
N SER A 288 0.26 -52.20 -15.78
CA SER A 288 -0.74 -53.19 -15.37
C SER A 288 -2.17 -52.62 -15.36
N LEU A 289 -2.33 -51.29 -15.39
CA LEU A 289 -3.64 -50.63 -15.38
C LEU A 289 -4.37 -50.81 -16.73
N PRO A 290 -5.70 -50.64 -16.78
CA PRO A 290 -6.43 -50.62 -18.05
C PRO A 290 -5.92 -49.52 -18.99
N ALA A 291 -5.89 -49.79 -20.29
CA ALA A 291 -5.33 -48.87 -21.29
C ALA A 291 -5.92 -47.45 -21.24
N GLU A 292 -7.22 -47.34 -20.95
CA GLU A 292 -7.91 -46.06 -20.78
C GLU A 292 -7.38 -45.26 -19.58
N ILE A 293 -7.06 -45.93 -18.47
CA ILE A 293 -6.50 -45.31 -17.27
C ILE A 293 -5.04 -44.92 -17.52
N GLN A 294 -4.26 -45.75 -18.21
CA GLN A 294 -2.88 -45.44 -18.58
C GLN A 294 -2.79 -44.14 -19.41
N GLU A 295 -3.69 -43.99 -20.38
CA GLU A 295 -3.74 -42.81 -21.24
C GLU A 295 -4.11 -41.55 -20.45
N GLN A 296 -5.09 -41.65 -19.54
CA GLN A 296 -5.47 -40.53 -18.66
C GLN A 296 -4.34 -40.14 -17.68
N VAL A 297 -3.62 -41.11 -17.12
CA VAL A 297 -2.44 -40.85 -16.27
C VAL A 297 -1.35 -40.16 -17.07
N ARG A 298 -1.04 -40.65 -18.28
CA ARG A 298 -0.03 -40.06 -19.16
C ARG A 298 -0.39 -38.62 -19.54
N LYS A 299 -1.65 -38.36 -19.88
CA LYS A 299 -2.16 -37.01 -20.18
C LYS A 299 -1.97 -36.06 -19.00
N ARG A 300 -2.37 -36.45 -17.77
CA ARG A 300 -2.19 -35.63 -16.56
C ARG A 300 -0.72 -35.32 -16.26
N LEU A 301 0.18 -36.28 -16.48
CA LEU A 301 1.62 -36.08 -16.25
C LEU A 301 2.26 -35.15 -17.29
N GLN A 302 1.75 -35.15 -18.54
CA GLN A 302 2.20 -34.26 -19.61
C GLN A 302 1.68 -32.82 -19.43
N GLU A 303 0.41 -32.65 -19.06
CA GLU A 303 -0.19 -31.33 -18.80
C GLU A 303 0.48 -30.59 -17.64
N ALA A 304 1.05 -31.31 -16.68
CA ALA A 304 1.79 -30.75 -15.55
C ALA A 304 3.28 -30.47 -15.82
N ALA A 305 3.75 -30.74 -17.05
CA ALA A 305 5.12 -30.45 -17.49
C ALA A 305 5.21 -29.15 -18.33
N HIS A 306 4.12 -28.40 -18.43
CA HIS A 306 4.00 -27.07 -19.05
C HIS A 306 3.50 -26.06 -18.01
#